data_AF-A0A920F0R6-F1
#
_entry.id   AF-A0A920F0R6-F1
#
_cell.length_a   1.000
_cell.length_b   1.000
_cell.length_c   1.000
_cell.angle_alpha   90.00
_cell.angle_beta   90.00
_cell.angle_gamma   90.00
#
_symmetry.space_group_name_H-M   'P 1'
#
loop_
_entity.id
_entity.type
_entity.pdbx_description
1 polymer ?
#
loop_
_entity_poly.entity_id
_entity_poly.type
_entity_poly.pdbx_seq_one_letter_code
_entity_poly.pdbx_strand_id
1 'polypeptide(L)'
;MRIWHRTLVPKCGNVEEIFGSGGGFHTAKKYDTNFLGSLPLNVSIREDSDNGVPSVISKSNPGIAKAYGDVSFALARHISALKEE
;
A
#
# COMPACT_ATOMS: atom_id res chain seq x y z
N MET A 1 11.96 -11.98 5.58
CA MET A 1 10.98 -11.16 4.84
C MET A 1 9.60 -11.81 5.00
N ARG A 2 8.65 -11.23 5.74
CA ARG A 2 7.27 -11.75 5.81
C ARG A 2 6.34 -10.68 5.26
N ILE A 3 5.70 -10.99 4.14
CA ILE A 3 4.88 -10.08 3.34
C ILE A 3 3.46 -10.07 3.92
N TRP A 4 2.88 -8.89 4.13
CA TRP A 4 1.51 -8.67 4.61
C TRP A 4 0.69 -7.99 3.49
N HIS A 5 -0.59 -8.36 3.31
CA HIS A 5 -1.41 -7.95 2.15
C HIS A 5 -2.82 -7.47 2.57
N ARG A 6 -3.42 -6.51 1.84
CA ARG A 6 -4.79 -5.98 2.06
C ARG A 6 -5.67 -6.19 0.83
N THR A 7 -6.49 -7.21 0.69
CA THR A 7 -7.11 -7.50 -0.63
C THR A 7 -8.25 -6.53 -1.02
N LEU A 8 -8.26 -6.00 -2.25
CA LEU A 8 -9.41 -5.24 -2.81
C LEU A 8 -10.21 -6.14 -3.75
N VAL A 9 -11.52 -6.29 -3.52
CA VAL A 9 -12.38 -7.17 -4.33
C VAL A 9 -12.91 -6.42 -5.57
N PRO A 10 -12.75 -6.96 -6.80
CA PRO A 10 -13.06 -6.24 -8.04
C PRO A 10 -14.53 -5.83 -8.24
N LYS A 11 -15.49 -6.44 -7.54
CA LYS A 11 -16.94 -6.18 -7.74
C LYS A 11 -17.59 -5.23 -6.74
N CYS A 12 -16.99 -4.99 -5.58
CA CYS A 12 -17.67 -4.27 -4.49
C CYS A 12 -16.90 -3.05 -3.97
N GLY A 13 -15.64 -2.84 -4.38
CA GLY A 13 -14.79 -1.79 -3.80
C GLY A 13 -14.44 -1.99 -2.32
N ASN A 14 -14.93 -3.09 -1.71
CA ASN A 14 -14.69 -3.44 -0.33
C ASN A 14 -13.30 -4.05 -0.18
N VAL A 15 -12.65 -3.67 0.92
CA VAL A 15 -11.38 -4.23 1.38
C VAL A 15 -11.68 -5.45 2.24
N GLU A 16 -11.14 -6.60 1.85
CA GLU A 16 -11.25 -7.84 2.63
C GLU A 16 -9.89 -8.27 3.18
N GLU A 17 -9.88 -8.59 4.47
CA GLU A 17 -8.67 -8.94 5.23
C GLU A 17 -8.55 -10.47 5.37
N ILE A 18 -8.54 -11.18 4.23
CA ILE A 18 -8.52 -12.66 4.17
C ILE A 18 -7.29 -13.33 4.82
N PHE A 19 -6.21 -12.57 5.01
CA PHE A 19 -4.98 -13.02 5.67
C PHE A 19 -4.77 -12.34 7.04
N GLY A 20 -5.83 -11.77 7.61
CA GLY A 20 -5.78 -10.94 8.81
C GLY A 20 -5.23 -9.54 8.54
N SER A 21 -5.08 -8.74 9.61
CA SER A 21 -4.70 -7.33 9.50
C SER A 21 -3.81 -6.83 10.62
N GLY A 22 -3.23 -5.65 10.40
CA GLY A 22 -2.34 -4.99 11.36
C GLY A 22 -0.96 -5.62 11.52
N GLY A 23 -0.63 -6.76 10.89
CA GLY A 23 0.67 -7.42 11.04
C GLY A 23 1.88 -6.51 10.75
N GLY A 24 1.79 -5.70 9.69
CA GLY A 24 2.80 -4.68 9.39
C GLY A 24 2.90 -3.58 10.46
N PHE A 25 1.76 -3.10 10.97
CA PHE A 25 1.71 -2.10 12.03
C PHE A 25 2.31 -2.63 13.35
N HIS A 26 1.94 -3.84 13.76
CA HIS A 26 2.51 -4.49 14.94
C HIS A 26 4.02 -4.72 14.80
N THR A 27 4.48 -5.07 13.60
CA THR A 27 5.91 -5.22 13.32
C THR A 27 6.64 -3.90 13.44
N ALA A 28 6.11 -2.83 12.84
CA ALA A 28 6.68 -1.50 12.94
C ALA A 28 6.79 -1.03 14.41
N LYS A 29 5.71 -1.23 15.19
CA LYS A 29 5.70 -0.96 16.63
C LYS A 29 6.72 -1.80 17.40
N LYS A 30 6.88 -3.08 17.06
CA LYS A 30 7.82 -3.99 17.72
C LYS A 30 9.28 -3.57 17.53
N TYR A 31 9.62 -3.02 16.37
CA TYR A 31 10.98 -2.59 16.03
C TYR A 31 11.20 -1.08 16.16
N ASP A 32 10.27 -0.37 16.80
CA ASP A 32 10.32 1.10 16.96
C ASP A 32 10.64 1.83 15.66
N THR A 33 9.94 1.46 14.58
CA THR A 33 10.12 2.04 13.26
C THR A 33 8.82 2.58 12.70
N ASN A 34 8.91 3.43 11.68
CA ASN A 34 7.78 4.12 11.11
C ASN A 34 6.88 3.19 10.29
N PHE A 35 5.58 3.27 10.56
CA PHE A 35 4.56 2.61 9.74
C PHE A 35 4.06 3.59 8.66
N LEU A 36 4.40 3.32 7.41
CA LEU A 36 4.05 4.20 6.27
C LEU A 36 2.63 3.96 5.73
N GLY A 37 2.00 2.84 6.08
CA GLY A 37 0.65 2.50 5.66
C GLY A 37 0.52 1.05 5.18
N SER A 38 -0.58 0.76 4.49
CA SER A 38 -0.85 -0.56 3.92
C SER A 38 -1.30 -0.42 2.48
N LEU A 39 -0.80 -1.29 1.61
CA LEU A 39 -1.17 -1.32 0.20
C LEU A 39 -2.14 -2.45 -0.09
N PRO A 40 -3.09 -2.23 -1.02
CA PRO A 40 -4.01 -3.26 -1.39
C PRO A 40 -3.34 -4.39 -2.17
N LEU A 41 -3.85 -5.61 -2.01
CA LEU A 41 -3.59 -6.77 -2.84
C LEU A 41 -4.76 -6.89 -3.82
N ASN A 42 -4.56 -6.38 -5.04
CA ASN A 42 -5.54 -6.51 -6.10
C ASN A 42 -4.86 -7.15 -7.30
N VAL A 43 -5.52 -8.11 -7.94
CA VAL A 43 -5.02 -8.76 -9.15
C VAL A 43 -4.69 -7.75 -10.25
N SER A 44 -5.46 -6.67 -10.34
CA SER A 44 -5.25 -5.61 -11.32
C SER A 44 -3.89 -4.95 -11.14
N ILE A 45 -3.29 -4.94 -9.94
CA ILE A 45 -1.96 -4.35 -9.73
C ILE A 45 -0.91 -5.08 -10.55
N ARG A 46 -0.95 -6.41 -10.49
CA ARG A 46 -0.03 -7.28 -11.24
C ARG A 46 -0.31 -7.17 -12.72
N GLU A 47 -1.57 -7.25 -13.14
CA GLU A 47 -1.94 -7.20 -14.57
C GLU A 47 -1.56 -5.86 -15.21
N ASP A 48 -1.84 -4.75 -14.53
CA ASP A 48 -1.45 -3.41 -14.95
C ASP A 48 0.08 -3.30 -15.08
N SER A 49 0.83 -3.79 -14.08
CA SER A 49 2.29 -3.80 -14.09
C SER A 49 2.88 -4.67 -15.20
N ASP A 50 2.34 -5.89 -15.40
CA ASP A 50 2.75 -6.84 -16.44
C ASP A 50 2.53 -6.25 -17.85
N ASN A 51 1.48 -5.44 -18.02
CA ASN A 51 1.18 -4.72 -19.28
C ASN A 51 1.95 -3.40 -19.43
N GLY A 52 2.81 -3.03 -18.47
CA GLY A 52 3.58 -1.78 -18.51
C GLY A 52 2.76 -0.52 -18.24
N VAL A 53 1.57 -0.64 -17.64
CA VAL A 53 0.70 0.48 -17.27
C VAL A 53 0.64 0.56 -15.74
N PRO A 54 1.35 1.47 -15.06
CA PRO A 54 1.32 1.53 -13.60
C PRO A 54 -0.11 1.69 -13.05
N SER A 55 -0.46 0.93 -12.00
CA SER A 55 -1.81 0.95 -11.41
C SER A 55 -2.21 2.30 -10.81
N VAL A 56 -1.24 3.19 -10.58
CA VAL A 56 -1.46 4.57 -10.12
C VAL A 56 -2.00 5.49 -11.22
N ILE A 57 -1.75 5.19 -12.50
CA ILE A 57 -2.32 5.91 -13.65
C ILE A 57 -3.50 5.16 -14.28
N SER A 58 -3.67 3.89 -13.93
CA SER A 58 -4.79 3.05 -14.38
C SER A 58 -6.12 3.60 -13.86
N LYS A 59 -7.11 3.74 -14.75
CA LYS A 59 -8.46 4.22 -14.39
C LYS A 59 -9.35 3.11 -13.81
N SER A 60 -8.89 1.85 -13.84
CA SER A 60 -9.69 0.69 -13.46
C SER A 60 -10.03 0.65 -11.97
N ASN A 61 -9.17 1.21 -11.11
CA ASN A 61 -9.38 1.17 -9.67
C ASN A 61 -8.78 2.41 -8.94
N PRO A 62 -9.58 3.48 -8.75
CA PRO A 62 -9.09 4.71 -8.12
C PRO A 62 -8.65 4.52 -6.65
N GLY A 63 -9.15 3.47 -5.96
CA GLY A 63 -8.74 3.15 -4.60
C GLY A 63 -7.29 2.71 -4.50
N ILE A 64 -6.75 2.05 -5.52
CA ILE A 64 -5.35 1.63 -5.58
C ILE A 64 -4.44 2.85 -5.71
N ALA A 65 -4.73 3.73 -6.67
CA ALA A 65 -3.96 4.97 -6.87
C ALA A 65 -3.89 5.81 -5.59
N LYS A 66 -5.03 5.97 -4.90
CA LYS A 66 -5.09 6.66 -3.61
C LYS A 66 -4.19 6.00 -2.55
N ALA A 67 -4.28 4.67 -2.39
CA ALA A 67 -3.51 3.96 -1.36
C ALA A 67 -1.98 4.09 -1.58
N TYR A 68 -1.51 3.97 -2.83
CA TYR A 68 -0.11 4.20 -3.17
C TYR A 68 0.31 5.65 -2.94
N GLY A 69 -0.55 6.61 -3.30
CA GLY A 69 -0.32 8.03 -3.02
C GLY A 69 -0.17 8.31 -1.53
N ASP A 70 -1.06 7.80 -0.69
CA ASP A 70 -1.04 8.00 0.77
C ASP A 70 0.28 7.50 1.39
N VAL A 71 0.74 6.30 1.00
CA VAL A 71 2.04 5.74 1.44
C VAL A 71 3.20 6.57 0.93
N SER A 72 3.16 7.02 -0.32
CA SER A 72 4.21 7.85 -0.92
C SER A 72 4.34 9.19 -0.19
N PHE A 73 3.21 9.82 0.16
CA PHE A 73 3.21 11.05 0.96
C PHE A 73 3.66 10.83 2.40
N ALA A 74 3.35 9.69 3.01
CA ALA A 74 3.89 9.35 4.33
C ALA A 74 5.42 9.23 4.27
N LEU A 75 5.97 8.57 3.26
CA LEU A 75 7.41 8.47 3.03
C LEU A 75 8.04 9.84 2.78
N ALA A 76 7.48 10.64 1.86
CA ALA A 76 8.00 11.96 1.53
C ALA A 76 8.03 12.87 2.76
N ARG A 77 6.96 12.89 3.57
CA ARG A 77 6.92 13.62 4.85
C ARG A 77 8.01 13.16 5.80
N HIS A 78 8.25 11.85 5.89
CA HIS A 78 9.29 11.32 6.76
C HIS A 78 10.67 11.77 6.32
N ILE A 79 10.98 11.66 5.02
CA ILE A 79 12.26 12.09 4.45
C ILE A 79 12.44 13.60 4.61
N SER A 80 11.42 14.42 4.30
CA SER A 80 11.50 15.87 4.46
C SER A 80 11.69 16.34 5.90
N ALA A 81 11.34 15.51 6.89
CA ALA A 81 11.56 15.80 8.30
C ALA A 81 12.95 15.36 8.80
N LEU A 82 13.70 14.58 8.01
CA LEU A 82 15.10 14.29 8.30
C LEU A 82 15.89 15.58 8.08
N LYS A 83 16.56 16.08 9.11
CA LYS A 83 17.56 17.13 8.94
C LYS A 83 18.78 16.51 8.28
N GLU A 84 19.30 17.16 7.23
CA GLU A 84 20.65 16.90 6.78
C GLU A 84 21.59 17.32 7.93
N GLU A 85 22.34 16.35 8.47
CA GLU A 85 23.47 16.58 9.38
C GLU A 85 24.75 16.87 8.59
#